data_AF-A0A067NMU2-F1
#
_entry.id   AF-A0A067NMU2-F1
#
_cell.length_a   1.000
_cell.length_b   1.000
_cell.length_c   1.000
_cell.angle_alpha   90.00
_cell.angle_beta   90.00
_cell.angle_gamma   90.00
#
_symmetry.space_group_name_H-M   'P 1'
#
loop_
_entity.id
_entity.type
_entity.pdbx_description
1 polymer ?
#
loop_
_entity_poly.entity_id
_entity_poly.type
_entity_poly.pdbx_seq_one_letter_code
_entity_poly.pdbx_strand_id
1 'polypeptide(L)'
;LHWISAHDDVVGNERADVLAKEAATGVAHPAEHLPSLLTDHPRLPSSRAAVRRVARMRIPLRWEAAWRKSVRKPKLDRIDPTLKVGKY
;
A
#
# COMPACT_ATOMS: atom_id res chain seq x y z
N LEU A 1 8.35 -28.87 6.19
CA LEU A 1 8.05 -27.43 6.35
C LEU A 1 8.63 -27.01 7.70
N HIS A 2 9.54 -26.04 7.72
CA HIS A 2 10.17 -25.56 8.96
C HIS A 2 9.76 -24.12 9.20
N TRP A 3 9.09 -23.86 10.31
CA TRP A 3 8.81 -22.50 10.76
C TRP A 3 10.06 -21.95 11.42
N ILE A 4 10.46 -20.75 11.01
CA ILE A 4 11.69 -20.10 11.48
C ILE A 4 11.27 -18.83 12.22
N SER A 5 11.93 -18.54 13.35
CA SER A 5 11.69 -17.29 14.09
C SER A 5 12.14 -16.09 13.27
N ALA A 6 11.40 -14.98 13.39
CA ALA A 6 11.67 -13.76 12.64
C ALA A 6 12.97 -13.04 13.07
N HIS A 7 13.56 -13.39 14.22
CA HIS A 7 14.71 -12.70 14.81
C HIS A 7 15.93 -13.63 15.00
N ASP A 8 15.97 -14.77 14.31
CA ASP A 8 17.09 -15.71 14.40
C ASP A 8 18.23 -15.38 13.41
N ASP A 9 18.24 -14.16 12.84
CA ASP A 9 19.22 -13.66 11.86
C ASP A 9 19.53 -14.66 10.72
N VAL A 10 18.51 -15.40 10.31
CA VAL A 10 18.64 -16.36 9.20
C VAL A 10 18.75 -15.57 7.91
N VAL A 11 19.97 -15.49 7.37
CA VAL A 11 20.34 -14.72 6.17
C VAL A 11 19.34 -14.90 5.00
N GLY A 12 18.83 -16.12 4.80
CA GLY A 12 17.85 -16.41 3.76
C GLY A 12 16.48 -15.75 4.00
N ASN A 13 16.02 -15.70 5.26
CA ASN A 13 14.77 -15.08 5.66
C ASN A 13 14.85 -13.54 5.56
N GLU A 14 15.98 -12.96 5.99
CA GLU A 14 16.22 -11.53 5.89
C GLU A 14 16.24 -11.06 4.43
N ARG A 15 16.95 -11.79 3.57
CA ARG A 15 16.98 -11.48 2.14
C ARG A 15 15.61 -11.58 1.51
N ALA A 16 14.79 -12.56 1.91
CA ALA A 16 13.41 -12.68 1.45
C ALA A 16 12.55 -11.49 1.92
N ASP A 17 12.70 -11.03 3.15
CA ASP A 17 11.97 -9.88 3.69
C ASP A 17 12.36 -8.57 2.99
N VAL A 18 13.65 -8.36 2.70
CA VAL A 18 14.14 -7.21 1.92
C VAL A 18 13.52 -7.20 0.52
N LEU A 19 13.58 -8.32 -0.20
CA LEU A 19 12.98 -8.43 -1.54
C LEU A 19 11.46 -8.25 -1.49
N ALA A 20 10.79 -8.73 -0.45
CA ALA A 20 9.37 -8.52 -0.26
C ALA A 20 9.02 -7.03 -0.03
N LYS A 21 9.86 -6.30 0.72
CA LYS A 21 9.72 -4.86 0.92
C LYS A 21 9.95 -4.09 -0.38
N GLU A 22 10.97 -4.44 -1.16
CA GLU A 22 11.25 -3.84 -2.48
C GLU A 22 10.08 -4.07 -3.45
N ALA A 23 9.57 -5.30 -3.53
CA ALA A 23 8.38 -5.63 -4.31
C ALA A 23 7.15 -4.83 -3.85
N ALA A 24 6.97 -4.62 -2.55
CA ALA A 24 5.88 -3.79 -2.03
C ALA A 24 6.00 -2.29 -2.37
N THR A 25 7.21 -1.81 -2.68
CA THR A 25 7.46 -0.46 -3.19
C THR A 25 7.27 -0.33 -4.70
N GLY A 26 7.03 -1.43 -5.40
CA GLY A 26 6.75 -1.46 -6.84
C GLY A 26 7.94 -1.90 -7.71
N VAL A 27 9.08 -2.23 -7.09
CA VAL A 27 10.23 -2.82 -7.77
C VAL A 27 10.05 -4.34 -7.74
N ALA A 28 9.49 -4.90 -8.80
CA ALA A 28 9.30 -6.35 -8.93
C ALA A 28 10.20 -6.91 -10.03
N HIS A 29 10.76 -8.09 -9.79
CA HIS A 29 11.44 -8.84 -10.83
C HIS A 29 10.44 -9.45 -11.82
N PRO A 30 10.88 -9.70 -13.07
CA PRO A 30 10.08 -10.41 -14.06
C PRO A 30 9.51 -11.74 -13.53
N ALA A 31 8.27 -12.05 -13.92
CA ALA A 31 7.58 -13.28 -13.51
C ALA A 31 8.32 -14.56 -13.97
N GLU A 32 9.22 -14.45 -14.94
CA GLU A 32 10.09 -15.52 -15.44
C GLU A 32 11.09 -16.03 -14.39
N HIS A 33 11.37 -15.24 -13.35
CA HIS A 33 12.23 -15.64 -12.24
C HIS A 33 11.45 -16.20 -11.04
N LEU A 34 10.11 -16.26 -11.13
CA LEU A 34 9.30 -16.89 -10.09
C LEU A 34 9.39 -18.42 -10.21
N PRO A 35 9.49 -19.15 -9.08
CA PRO A 35 9.30 -20.59 -9.07
C PRO A 35 7.95 -20.96 -9.70
N SER A 36 7.88 -22.09 -10.40
CA SER A 36 6.65 -22.61 -11.03
C SER A 36 5.43 -22.63 -10.09
N LEU A 37 5.66 -22.88 -8.79
CA LEU A 37 4.65 -22.81 -7.74
C LEU A 37 3.96 -21.44 -7.59
N LEU A 38 4.57 -20.35 -8.06
CA LEU A 38 3.98 -19.01 -8.03
C LEU A 38 3.48 -18.56 -9.41
N THR A 39 3.89 -19.26 -10.48
CA THR A 39 3.53 -18.99 -11.87
C THR A 39 2.30 -19.77 -12.31
N ASP A 40 2.17 -21.02 -11.85
CA ASP A 40 1.12 -21.97 -12.29
C ASP A 40 -0.18 -21.85 -11.47
N HIS A 41 -0.16 -21.08 -10.38
CA HIS A 41 -1.31 -20.90 -9.51
C HIS A 41 -2.14 -19.65 -9.87
N PRO A 42 -3.47 -19.68 -9.66
CA PRO A 42 -4.29 -18.48 -9.83
C PRO A 42 -3.77 -17.36 -8.94
N ARG A 43 -3.88 -16.11 -9.44
CA ARG A 43 -3.36 -14.90 -8.76
C ARG A 43 -3.61 -14.97 -7.26
N LEU A 44 -2.53 -14.87 -6.48
CA LEU A 44 -2.61 -14.87 -5.03
C LEU A 44 -3.60 -13.79 -4.56
N PRO A 45 -4.46 -14.12 -3.58
CA PRO A 45 -5.39 -13.14 -3.04
C PRO A 45 -4.63 -11.94 -2.48
N SER A 46 -5.15 -10.75 -2.71
CA SER A 46 -4.53 -9.52 -2.21
C SER A 46 -4.47 -9.54 -0.68
N SER A 47 -3.29 -9.25 -0.12
CA SER A 47 -3.16 -9.17 1.33
C SER A 47 -4.01 -8.04 1.89
N ARG A 48 -4.59 -8.25 3.09
CA ARG A 48 -5.38 -7.22 3.79
C ARG A 48 -4.58 -5.93 4.00
N ALA A 49 -3.28 -6.06 4.26
CA ALA A 49 -2.37 -4.93 4.42
C ALA A 49 -2.21 -4.13 3.11
N ALA A 50 -2.02 -4.81 1.97
CA ALA A 50 -1.92 -4.17 0.66
C ALA A 50 -3.21 -3.41 0.31
N VAL A 51 -4.37 -4.03 0.52
CA VAL A 51 -5.69 -3.38 0.28
C VAL A 51 -5.85 -2.13 1.16
N ARG A 52 -5.52 -2.23 2.46
CA ARG A 52 -5.58 -1.08 3.39
C ARG A 52 -4.62 0.03 2.98
N ARG A 53 -3.39 -0.30 2.55
CA ARG A 53 -2.40 0.68 2.10
C ARG A 53 -2.90 1.46 0.88
N VAL A 54 -3.43 0.75 -0.12
CA VAL A 54 -4.03 1.37 -1.31
C VAL A 54 -5.23 2.25 -0.93
N ALA A 55 -6.11 1.77 -0.05
CA ALA A 55 -7.26 2.56 0.41
C ALA A 55 -6.82 3.84 1.14
N ARG A 56 -5.84 3.77 2.04
CA ARG A 56 -5.28 4.94 2.75
C ARG A 56 -4.71 6.00 1.80
N MET A 57 -4.14 5.59 0.67
CA MET A 57 -3.68 6.55 -0.35
C MET A 57 -4.82 7.14 -1.18
N ARG A 58 -5.84 6.34 -1.52
CA ARG A 58 -6.94 6.76 -2.41
C ARG A 58 -8.01 7.60 -1.72
N ILE A 59 -8.30 7.32 -0.45
CA ILE A 59 -9.38 7.98 0.30
C ILE A 59 -9.15 9.49 0.40
N PRO A 60 -7.96 10.01 0.79
CA PRO A 60 -7.71 11.45 0.88
C PRO A 60 -7.93 12.17 -0.46
N LEU A 61 -7.45 11.59 -1.57
CA LEU A 61 -7.62 12.17 -2.91
C LEU A 61 -9.10 12.30 -3.30
N ARG A 62 -9.91 11.29 -2.98
CA ARG A 62 -11.36 11.31 -3.23
C ARG A 62 -12.05 12.36 -2.37
N TRP A 63 -11.69 12.43 -1.09
CA TRP A 63 -12.23 13.44 -0.17
C TRP A 63 -11.89 14.85 -0.60
N GLU A 64 -10.65 15.10 -1.02
CA GLU A 64 -10.25 16.42 -1.51
C GLU A 64 -11.03 16.79 -2.79
N ALA A 65 -11.17 15.86 -3.73
CA ALA A 65 -11.95 16.09 -4.94
C ALA A 65 -13.43 16.38 -4.64
N ALA A 66 -14.02 15.64 -3.70
CA ALA A 66 -15.40 15.87 -3.26
C ALA A 66 -15.55 17.21 -2.52
N TRP A 67 -14.59 17.54 -1.64
CA TRP A 67 -14.57 18.80 -0.90
C TRP A 67 -14.49 20.00 -1.84
N ARG A 68 -13.64 19.94 -2.86
CA ARG A 68 -13.49 21.01 -3.86
C ARG A 68 -14.79 21.29 -4.63
N LYS A 69 -15.61 20.26 -4.85
CA LYS A 69 -16.92 20.38 -5.52
C LYS A 69 -18.05 20.80 -4.57
N SER A 70 -17.80 20.84 -3.27
CA SER A 70 -18.82 21.18 -2.28
C SER A 70 -19.18 22.66 -2.31
N VAL A 71 -20.48 22.96 -2.22
CA VAL A 71 -21.02 24.32 -2.02
C VAL A 71 -20.48 24.96 -0.73
N ARG A 72 -19.97 24.14 0.20
CA ARG A 72 -19.41 24.61 1.47
C ARG A 72 -17.97 25.13 1.34
N LYS A 73 -17.22 24.73 0.29
CA LYS A 73 -15.82 25.14 0.11
C LYS A 73 -15.65 26.66 0.08
N PRO A 74 -16.38 27.43 -0.74
CA PRO A 74 -16.22 28.89 -0.77
C PRO A 74 -16.57 29.57 0.56
N LYS A 75 -17.57 29.05 1.29
CA LYS A 75 -17.97 29.60 2.59
C LYS A 75 -16.89 29.38 3.64
N LEU A 76 -16.30 28.19 3.64
CA LEU A 76 -15.28 27.82 4.62
C LEU A 76 -13.93 28.48 4.30
N ASP A 77 -13.58 28.63 3.02
CA ASP A 77 -12.37 29.36 2.61
C ASP A 77 -12.35 30.81 3.07
N ARG A 78 -13.53 31.43 3.17
CA ARG A 78 -13.66 32.80 3.70
C ARG A 78 -13.38 32.88 5.21
N ILE A 79 -13.56 31.78 5.94
CA ILE A 79 -13.41 31.72 7.40
C ILE A 79 -11.99 31.23 7.74
N ASP A 80 -11.55 30.14 7.12
CA ASP A 80 -10.24 29.56 7.30
C ASP A 80 -9.71 29.01 5.96
N PRO A 81 -8.89 29.80 5.25
CA PRO A 81 -8.28 29.37 3.99
C PRO A 81 -7.19 28.31 4.18
N THR A 82 -6.74 28.06 5.42
CA THR A 82 -5.66 27.10 5.72
C THR A 82 -6.16 25.69 6.04
N LEU A 83 -7.48 25.49 6.11
CA LEU A 83 -8.07 24.20 6.44
C LEU A 83 -7.72 23.13 5.40
N LYS A 84 -6.93 22.14 5.81
CA LYS A 84 -6.58 20.97 4.99
C LYS A 84 -7.54 19.82 5.26
N VAL A 85 -8.23 19.36 4.23
CA VAL A 85 -9.09 18.17 4.30
C VAL A 85 -8.22 16.93 4.53
N GLY A 86 -8.56 16.12 5.54
CA GLY A 86 -7.84 14.87 5.83
C GLY A 86 -6.62 15.00 6.74
N LYS A 87 -6.47 16.12 7.45
CA LYS A 87 -5.42 16.31 8.48
C LYS A 87 -5.84 15.94 9.92
N TYR A 88 -6.98 15.29 10.09
CA TYR A 88 -7.47 14.77 11.37
C TYR A 88 -7.94 13.32 11.21
#